data_AF-A0A0F0FFI7-F1
#
_entry.id   AF-A0A0F0FFI7-F1
#
_cell.length_a   1.000
_cell.length_b   1.000
_cell.length_c   1.000
_cell.angle_alpha   90.00
_cell.angle_beta   90.00
_cell.angle_gamma   90.00
#
_symmetry.space_group_name_H-M   'P 1'
#
loop_
_entity.id
_entity.type
_entity.pdbx_description
1 polymer ?
#
loop_
_entity_poly.entity_id
_entity_poly.type
_entity_poly.pdbx_seq_one_letter_code
_entity_poly.pdbx_strand_id
1 'polypeptide(L)' 'MTRYSTLNPVEYLWAWLKRHALANFCPHSLTELKTTARNRLRSAQQRANIIAACWKQAELW' A
#
# COMPACT_ATOMS: atom_id res chain seq x y z
N MET A 1 23.41 -0.89 -12.32
CA MET A 1 22.45 0.18 -11.96
C MET A 1 21.54 -0.39 -10.88
N THR A 2 22.03 -0.36 -9.64
CA THR A 2 21.55 -1.14 -8.49
C THR A 2 20.59 -0.31 -7.65
N ARG A 3 19.26 -0.58 -7.70
CA ARG A 3 18.31 -0.23 -6.61
C ARG A 3 17.02 -1.07 -6.69
N TYR A 4 17.08 -2.32 -6.25
CA TYR A 4 15.93 -2.94 -5.60
C TYR A 4 16.34 -3.17 -4.15
N SER A 5 16.36 -2.07 -3.39
CA SER A 5 16.40 -2.14 -1.93
C SER A 5 15.19 -2.96 -1.52
N THR A 6 15.42 -4.08 -0.85
CA THR A 6 14.41 -4.97 -0.27
C THR A 6 13.30 -4.15 0.38
N LEU A 7 12.19 -3.97 -0.34
CA LEU A 7 11.09 -3.11 0.10
C LEU A 7 10.58 -3.67 1.41
N ASN A 8 10.60 -2.85 2.46
CA ASN A 8 10.00 -3.23 3.73
C ASN A 8 8.47 -3.44 3.52
N PRO A 9 7.78 -4.18 4.39
CA PRO A 9 6.35 -4.45 4.23
C PRO A 9 5.47 -3.19 4.08
N VAL A 10 5.91 -2.07 4.64
CA VAL A 10 5.23 -0.77 4.54
C VAL A 10 5.33 -0.20 3.13
N GLU A 11 6.49 -0.29 2.49
CA GLU A 11 6.68 0.14 1.10
C GLU A 11 5.85 -0.71 0.11
N TYR A 12 5.72 -2.01 0.37
CA TYR A 12 4.81 -2.87 -0.40
C TYR A 12 3.34 -2.45 -0.23
N LEU A 13 2.93 -2.13 1.00
CA LEU A 13 1.59 -1.60 1.26
C LEU A 13 1.35 -0.26 0.54
N TRP A 14 2.35 0.62 0.52
CA TRP A 14 2.29 1.89 -0.22
C TRP A 14 2.23 1.69 -1.73
N ALA A 15 2.99 0.74 -2.28
CA ALA A 15 2.93 0.39 -3.70
C ALA A 15 1.55 -0.17 -4.08
N TRP A 16 0.99 -1.07 -3.25
CA TRP A 16 -0.35 -1.59 -3.44
C TRP A 16 -1.41 -0.48 -3.37
N LEU A 17 -1.32 0.42 -2.38
CA LEU A 17 -2.25 1.53 -2.23
C LEU A 17 -2.26 2.42 -3.48
N LYS A 18 -1.07 2.80 -3.98
CA LYS A 18 -0.92 3.61 -5.19
C LYS A 18 -1.50 2.90 -6.42
N ARG A 19 -1.24 1.61 -6.57
CA ARG A 19 -1.62 0.83 -7.77
C ARG A 19 -3.07 0.35 -7.79
N HIS A 20 -3.67 0.07 -6.63
CA HIS A 20 -5.00 -0.55 -6.56
C HIS A 20 -6.06 0.37 -5.96
N ALA A 21 -5.70 1.24 -5.02
CA ALA A 21 -6.67 2.10 -4.35
C ALA A 21 -6.71 3.52 -4.90
N LEU A 22 -5.57 4.04 -5.38
CA LEU A 22 -5.44 5.41 -5.86
C LEU A 22 -5.26 5.54 -7.37
N ALA A 23 -5.11 4.44 -8.11
CA ALA A 23 -4.80 4.48 -9.54
C ALA A 23 -5.84 5.24 -10.40
N ASN A 24 -7.11 5.23 -9.98
CA ASN A 24 -8.19 5.96 -10.66
C ASN A 24 -8.85 7.02 -9.76
N PHE A 25 -8.24 7.34 -8.61
CA PHE A 25 -8.84 8.26 -7.65
C PHE A 25 -8.32 9.68 -7.88
N CYS A 26 -9.20 10.57 -8.35
CA CYS A 26 -8.90 11.99 -8.52
C CYS A 26 -9.63 12.80 -7.43
N PRO A 27 -9.00 13.04 -6.27
CA PRO A 27 -9.61 13.82 -5.20
C PRO A 27 -9.70 15.30 -5.58
N HIS A 28 -10.77 15.95 -5.15
CA HIS A 28 -10.96 17.39 -5.37
C HIS A 28 -10.19 18.24 -4.34
N SER A 29 -9.76 17.62 -3.22
CA SER A 29 -8.99 18.28 -2.18
C SER A 29 -7.96 17.35 -1.52
N LEU A 30 -6.91 17.94 -0.94
CA LEU A 30 -5.90 17.19 -0.19
C LEU A 30 -6.50 16.48 1.04
N THR A 31 -7.55 17.04 1.64
CA THR A 31 -8.28 16.44 2.76
C THR A 31 -8.98 15.16 2.35
N GLU A 32 -9.66 15.18 1.19
CA GLU A 32 -10.31 14.01 0.62
C GLU A 32 -9.31 12.92 0.27
N LEU A 33 -8.16 13.29 -0.32
CA LEU A 33 -7.06 12.36 -0.58
C LEU A 33 -6.60 11.67 0.70
N LYS A 34 -6.33 12.45 1.76
CA LYS A 34 -5.84 11.93 3.05
C LYS A 34 -6.85 10.99 3.70
N THR A 35 -8.13 11.36 3.71
CA THR A 35 -9.19 10.54 4.31
C THR A 35 -9.38 9.24 3.53
N THR A 36 -9.44 9.31 2.20
CA THR A 36 -9.60 8.13 1.34
C THR A 36 -8.39 7.20 1.44
N ALA A 37 -7.16 7.74 1.39
CA ALA A 37 -5.95 6.95 1.56
C ALA A 37 -5.94 6.21 2.91
N ARG A 38 -6.29 6.89 4.01
CA ARG A 38 -6.37 6.29 5.35
C ARG A 38 -7.42 5.18 5.45
N ASN A 39 -8.61 5.41 4.89
CA ASN A 39 -9.68 4.41 4.90
C ASN A 39 -9.31 3.16 4.09
N ARG A 40 -8.69 3.36 2.91
CA ARG A 40 -8.20 2.27 2.07
C ARG A 40 -7.04 1.52 2.71
N LEU A 41 -6.13 2.21 3.38
CA LEU A 41 -5.06 1.61 4.17
C LEU A 41 -5.61 0.76 5.33
N ARG A 42 -6.56 1.30 6.10
CA ARG A 42 -7.21 0.57 7.20
C ARG A 42 -7.92 -0.69 6.69
N SER A 43 -8.63 -0.58 5.56
CA SER A 43 -9.27 -1.74 4.93
C SER A 43 -8.25 -2.78 4.44
N ALA A 44 -7.12 -2.35 3.87
CA ALA A 44 -6.05 -3.25 3.46
C ALA A 44 -5.38 -3.95 4.64
N GLN A 45 -5.24 -3.27 5.78
CA GLN A 45 -4.72 -3.86 7.02
C GLN A 45 -5.64 -4.93 7.62
N GLN A 46 -6.96 -4.84 7.39
CA GLN A 46 -7.91 -5.88 7.80
C GLN A 46 -7.88 -7.11 6.88
N ARG A 47 -7.24 -7.00 5.70
CA ARG A 47 -7.15 -8.08 4.72
C ARG A 47 -5.84 -8.82 4.91
N ALA A 48 -5.91 -9.91 5.69
CA ALA A 48 -4.77 -10.75 6.05
C ALA A 48 -3.97 -11.28 4.83
N ASN A 49 -4.61 -11.42 3.67
CA ASN A 49 -3.94 -11.83 2.43
C ASN A 49 -2.97 -10.77 1.87
N ILE A 50 -3.29 -9.47 1.98
CA ILE A 50 -2.40 -8.38 1.53
C ILE A 50 -1.20 -8.29 2.47
N ILE A 51 -1.44 -8.39 3.77
CA ILE A 51 -0.38 -8.43 4.78
C ILE A 51 0.52 -9.64 4.53
N ALA A 52 -0.05 -10.86 4.43
CA ALA A 52 0.73 -12.09 4.20
C ALA A 52 1.54 -12.05 2.90
N ALA A 53 1.01 -11.47 1.82
CA ALA A 53 1.75 -11.24 0.58
C ALA A 53 2.95 -10.28 0.80
N CYS A 54 2.77 -9.20 1.56
CA CYS A 54 3.85 -8.27 1.92
C CYS A 54 4.93 -8.97 2.76
N TRP A 55 4.57 -9.84 3.71
CA TRP A 55 5.54 -10.61 4.51
C TRP A 55 6.30 -11.64 3.66
N LYS A 56 5.61 -12.34 2.75
CA LYS A 56 6.22 -13.24 1.76
C LYS A 56 7.21 -12.51 0.85
N GLN A 57 6.83 -11.33 0.36
CA GLN A 57 7.68 -10.50 -0.53
C GLN A 57 8.85 -9.82 0.19
N ALA A 58 8.79 -9.69 1.51
CA ALA A 58 9.89 -9.18 2.33
C ALA A 58 10.89 -10.28 2.73
N GLU A 59 10.74 -11.52 2.22
CA GLU A 59 11.61 -12.67 2.52
C GLU A 59 11.76 -12.96 4.03
N LEU A 60 10.77 -12.58 4.84
CA LEU A 60 10.76 -12.81 6.29
C LEU A 60 10.24 -14.21 6.67
N TRP A 61 10.24 -15.16 5.73
CA TRP A 61 9.75 -16.53 5.88
C TRP A 61 10.67 -17.54 5.23
#